data_AF-A0A3B9I957-F1
#
_entry.id   AF-A0A3B9I957-F1
#
_cell.length_a   1.000
_cell.length_b   1.000
_cell.length_c   1.000
_cell.angle_alpha   90.00
_cell.angle_beta   90.00
_cell.angle_gamma   90.00
#
_symmetry.space_group_name_H-M   'P 1'
#
loop_
_entity.id
_entity.type
_entity.pdbx_description
1 polymer ?
#
loop_
_entity_poly.entity_id
_entity_poly.type
_entity_poly.pdbx_seq_one_letter_code
_entity_poly.pdbx_strand_id
1 'polypeptide(L)'
;VIIQDLPGIYSLSPYTLEEVVARTYLVTEKPDAILNIVDGTNIERNLYLTTQLIELGIPVVVAINMMDLVRKRGDKISISKLEKELACPVFEISALKNEGIKEVVAKTVETARSGKVIHAPATFHESVEKAIGAIEKELGSLVDTGLARWYAIKVFERDEKVLETVSLNESQKTAIEKIISDCEKEFDDDSESIITNERYEYISGIISAAVRKAVSEDNMTMSDRIDKIVTNRILGLPIFFCVMFLIYAIAMGGWPISIGTIATGFANDVIFGEWVPGL
;
A
#
# COMPACT_ATOMS: atom_id res chain seq x y z
N VAL A 1 6.43 9.24 28.65
CA VAL A 1 6.10 8.96 27.24
C VAL A 1 5.31 7.68 27.25
N ILE A 2 4.06 7.74 26.81
CA ILE A 2 3.23 6.54 26.59
C ILE A 2 3.41 6.21 25.11
N ILE A 3 3.75 4.97 24.80
CA ILE A 3 3.84 4.48 23.42
C ILE A 3 2.67 3.53 23.23
N GLN A 4 1.77 3.87 22.32
CA GLN A 4 0.69 2.99 21.88
C GLN A 4 1.10 2.35 20.57
N ASP A 5 1.23 1.03 20.57
CA ASP A 5 1.43 0.27 19.34
C ASP A 5 0.09 0.11 18.62
N LEU A 6 0.10 0.27 17.29
CA LEU A 6 -1.07 0.11 16.43
C LEU A 6 -0.90 -1.13 15.56
N PRO A 7 -2.00 -1.79 15.16
CA PRO A 7 -1.93 -2.89 14.19
C PRO A 7 -1.17 -2.48 12.92
N GLY A 8 -0.40 -3.41 12.36
CA GLY A 8 0.31 -3.20 11.10
C GLY A 8 -0.67 -3.10 9.93
N ILE A 9 -0.68 -1.97 9.25
CA ILE A 9 -1.62 -1.64 8.18
C ILE A 9 -0.89 -1.13 6.93
N TYR A 10 -1.55 -1.21 5.77
CA TYR A 10 -1.01 -0.68 4.51
C TYR A 10 -1.67 0.63 4.09
N SER A 11 -2.86 0.93 4.63
CA SER A 11 -3.64 2.12 4.32
C SER A 11 -4.52 2.51 5.51
N LEU A 12 -5.04 3.75 5.49
CA LEU A 12 -6.13 4.19 6.35
C LEU A 12 -7.51 3.97 5.70
N SER A 13 -7.61 3.07 4.73
CA SER A 13 -8.89 2.65 4.16
C SER A 13 -9.48 1.50 5.01
N PRO A 14 -10.80 1.37 5.14
CA PRO A 14 -11.39 0.52 6.17
C PRO A 14 -11.73 -0.91 5.71
N TYR A 15 -10.85 -1.56 4.95
CA TYR A 15 -11.13 -2.89 4.39
C TYR A 15 -10.89 -4.02 5.38
N THR A 16 -9.98 -3.83 6.34
CA THR A 16 -9.66 -4.80 7.38
C THR A 16 -9.98 -4.27 8.79
N LEU A 17 -10.14 -5.16 9.77
CA LEU A 17 -10.38 -4.77 11.16
C LEU A 17 -9.19 -4.00 11.73
N GLU A 18 -7.98 -4.40 11.37
CA GLU A 18 -6.72 -3.77 11.73
C GLU A 18 -6.68 -2.31 11.27
N GLU A 19 -7.05 -2.06 10.01
CA GLU A 19 -7.13 -0.71 9.44
C GLU A 19 -8.20 0.13 10.13
N VAL A 20 -9.37 -0.45 10.40
CA VAL A 20 -10.45 0.24 11.13
C VAL A 20 -10.00 0.65 12.53
N VAL A 21 -9.32 -0.25 13.26
CA VAL A 21 -8.82 0.02 14.63
C VAL A 21 -7.76 1.11 14.60
N ALA A 22 -6.74 0.98 13.75
CA ALA A 22 -5.66 1.96 13.66
C ALA A 22 -6.18 3.35 13.26
N ARG A 23 -7.07 3.41 12.27
CA ARG A 23 -7.69 4.65 11.80
C ARG A 23 -8.54 5.32 12.89
N THR A 24 -9.39 4.54 13.56
CA THR A 24 -10.26 5.06 14.62
C THR A 24 -9.43 5.65 15.75
N TYR A 25 -8.37 4.94 16.16
CA TYR A 25 -7.45 5.46 17.18
C TYR A 25 -6.82 6.80 16.76
N LEU A 26 -6.26 6.88 15.54
CA LEU A 26 -5.59 8.09 15.07
C LEU A 26 -6.53 9.29 14.97
N VAL A 27 -7.77 9.08 14.51
CA VAL A 27 -8.78 10.13 14.32
C VAL A 27 -9.41 10.56 15.64
N THR A 28 -9.67 9.62 16.55
CA THR A 28 -10.39 9.88 17.81
C THR A 28 -9.44 10.27 18.96
N GLU A 29 -8.39 9.49 19.20
CA GLU A 29 -7.48 9.71 20.33
C GLU A 29 -6.45 10.81 20.04
N LYS A 30 -6.14 11.07 18.76
CA LYS A 30 -5.26 12.16 18.28
C LYS A 30 -3.93 12.22 19.06
N PRO A 31 -3.03 11.25 18.88
CA PRO A 31 -1.75 11.24 19.57
C PRO A 31 -0.92 12.50 19.26
N ASP A 32 -0.06 12.90 20.21
CA ASP A 32 0.79 14.10 20.07
C ASP A 32 1.80 14.00 18.91
N ALA A 33 2.20 12.79 18.54
CA ALA A 33 3.03 12.51 17.38
C ALA A 33 2.90 11.04 16.94
N ILE A 34 3.23 10.77 15.68
CA ILE A 34 3.29 9.43 15.09
C ILE A 34 4.76 9.09 14.79
N LEU A 35 5.25 7.97 15.32
CA LEU A 35 6.49 7.34 14.87
C LEU A 35 6.13 6.31 13.80
N ASN A 36 6.31 6.69 12.54
CA ASN A 36 5.97 5.83 11.40
C ASN A 36 7.19 4.98 11.00
N ILE A 37 7.08 3.66 11.11
CA ILE A 37 8.16 2.73 10.76
C ILE A 37 7.96 2.26 9.32
N VAL A 38 8.92 2.57 8.46
CA VAL A 38 8.89 2.29 7.02
C VAL A 38 9.97 1.29 6.67
N ASP A 39 9.62 0.21 5.98
CA ASP A 39 10.61 -0.75 5.47
C ASP A 39 11.41 -0.14 4.30
N GLY A 40 12.70 0.14 4.51
CA GLY A 40 13.59 0.69 3.49
C GLY A 40 13.78 -0.23 2.27
N THR A 41 13.57 -1.54 2.41
CA THR A 41 13.67 -2.50 1.30
C THR A 41 12.46 -2.48 0.37
N ASN A 42 11.33 -1.95 0.83
CA ASN A 42 10.10 -1.77 0.08
C ASN A 42 9.50 -0.37 0.32
N ILE A 43 10.36 0.64 0.27
CA ILE A 43 10.06 2.01 0.68
C ILE A 43 8.90 2.62 -0.11
N GLU A 44 8.84 2.40 -1.42
CA GLU A 44 7.78 2.91 -2.31
C GLU A 44 6.38 2.51 -1.83
N ARG A 45 6.15 1.22 -1.56
CA ARG A 45 4.86 0.73 -1.05
C ARG A 45 4.54 1.26 0.34
N ASN A 46 5.55 1.44 1.19
CA ASN A 46 5.36 1.93 2.57
C ASN A 46 5.09 3.44 2.62
N LEU A 47 5.56 4.20 1.62
CA LEU A 47 5.27 5.64 1.54
C LEU A 47 3.79 5.93 1.28
N TYR A 48 3.01 4.96 0.76
CA TYR A 48 1.56 5.10 0.61
C TYR A 48 0.88 5.43 1.95
N LEU A 49 1.04 4.59 2.97
CA LEU A 49 0.53 4.87 4.32
C LEU A 49 1.13 6.17 4.88
N THR A 50 2.41 6.41 4.63
CA THR A 50 3.11 7.61 5.14
C THR A 50 2.43 8.91 4.69
N THR A 51 2.04 9.00 3.42
CA THR A 51 1.32 10.18 2.90
C THR A 51 -0.03 10.38 3.59
N GLN A 52 -0.78 9.30 3.84
CA GLN A 52 -2.06 9.36 4.54
C GLN A 52 -1.91 9.77 6.01
N LEU A 53 -0.84 9.33 6.69
CA LEU A 53 -0.56 9.73 8.08
C LEU A 53 -0.23 11.22 8.18
N ILE A 54 0.48 11.78 7.19
CA ILE A 54 0.79 13.21 7.13
C ILE A 54 -0.49 14.05 6.90
N GLU A 55 -1.44 13.54 6.11
CA GLU A 55 -2.73 14.19 5.83
C GLU A 55 -3.64 14.31 7.06
N LEU A 56 -3.41 13.52 8.11
CA LEU A 56 -4.11 13.65 9.40
C LEU A 56 -3.71 14.92 10.17
N GLY A 57 -2.68 15.66 9.73
CA GLY A 57 -2.20 16.85 10.43
C GLY A 57 -1.52 16.56 11.79
N ILE A 58 -1.42 15.28 12.17
CA ILE A 58 -0.71 14.83 13.35
C ILE A 58 0.79 14.87 13.05
N PRO A 59 1.65 15.37 13.96
CA PRO A 59 3.08 15.43 13.72
C PRO A 59 3.71 14.04 13.48
N VAL A 60 4.23 13.79 12.28
CA VAL A 60 4.86 12.50 11.90
C VAL A 60 6.39 12.59 11.98
N VAL A 61 7.02 11.54 12.49
CA VAL A 61 8.46 11.26 12.34
C VAL A 61 8.61 9.91 11.66
N VAL A 62 9.35 9.85 10.56
CA VAL A 62 9.53 8.63 9.77
C VAL A 62 10.83 7.94 10.14
N ALA A 63 10.77 6.64 10.42
CA ALA A 63 11.91 5.78 10.69
C ALA A 63 12.05 4.75 9.56
N ILE A 64 13.01 4.96 8.67
CA ILE A 64 13.34 4.03 7.58
C ILE A 64 14.14 2.88 8.17
N ASN A 65 13.48 1.75 8.38
CA ASN A 65 14.05 0.54 8.97
C ASN A 65 14.68 -0.38 7.91
N MET A 66 15.35 -1.44 8.38
CA MET A 66 16.06 -2.42 7.56
C MET A 66 17.19 -1.82 6.72
N MET A 67 17.81 -0.73 7.19
CA MET A 67 18.89 -0.05 6.46
C MET A 67 20.16 -0.91 6.32
N ASP A 68 20.34 -1.91 7.18
CA ASP A 68 21.38 -2.93 7.01
C ASP A 68 21.14 -3.78 5.74
N LEU A 69 19.90 -4.12 5.41
CA LEU A 69 19.55 -4.84 4.19
C LEU A 69 19.64 -3.95 2.95
N VAL A 70 19.18 -2.69 3.04
CA VAL A 70 19.31 -1.69 1.97
C VAL A 70 20.77 -1.52 1.58
N ARG A 71 21.65 -1.25 2.56
CA ARG A 71 23.09 -1.12 2.36
C ARG A 71 23.72 -2.41 1.82
N LYS A 72 23.29 -3.58 2.31
CA LYS A 72 23.77 -4.89 1.82
C LYS A 72 23.40 -5.15 0.36
N ARG A 73 22.24 -4.67 -0.11
CA ARG A 73 21.82 -4.75 -1.52
C ARG A 73 22.56 -3.74 -2.40
N GLY A 74 23.22 -2.75 -1.81
CA GLY A 74 23.89 -1.66 -2.51
C GLY A 74 22.96 -0.49 -2.88
N ASP A 75 21.70 -0.55 -2.45
CA ASP A 75 20.75 0.53 -2.63
C ASP A 75 21.13 1.72 -1.75
N LYS A 76 20.82 2.94 -2.21
CA LYS A 76 21.05 4.18 -1.46
C LYS A 76 19.74 4.95 -1.34
N ILE A 77 19.43 5.35 -0.12
CA ILE A 77 18.26 6.18 0.21
C ILE A 77 18.76 7.50 0.77
N SER A 78 18.37 8.61 0.14
CA SER A 78 18.76 9.96 0.52
C SER A 78 17.77 10.51 1.55
N ILE A 79 18.13 10.39 2.83
CA ILE A 79 17.30 10.87 3.95
C ILE A 79 16.94 12.35 3.80
N SER A 80 17.90 13.22 3.50
CA SER A 80 17.65 14.66 3.33
C SER A 80 16.66 15.02 2.23
N LYS A 81 16.55 14.17 1.18
CA LYS A 81 15.56 14.36 0.12
C LYS A 81 14.20 13.90 0.58
N LEU A 82 14.11 12.74 1.24
CA LEU A 82 12.86 12.28 1.84
C LEU A 82 12.31 13.31 2.83
N GLU A 83 13.15 13.88 3.70
CA GLU A 83 12.75 14.92 4.66
C GLU A 83 12.16 16.15 3.96
N LYS A 84 12.78 16.57 2.86
CA LYS A 84 12.32 17.72 2.09
C LYS A 84 10.98 17.44 1.41
N GLU A 85 10.85 16.30 0.73
CA GLU A 85 9.64 15.99 -0.03
C GLU A 85 8.46 15.66 0.89
N LEU A 86 8.68 14.88 1.95
CA LEU A 86 7.63 14.49 2.92
C LEU A 86 7.32 15.59 3.95
N ALA A 87 8.10 16.68 3.97
CA ALA A 87 7.96 17.78 4.93
C ALA A 87 7.94 17.34 6.42
N CYS A 88 8.63 16.25 6.75
CA CYS A 88 8.73 15.73 8.12
C CYS A 88 10.12 15.14 8.41
N PRO A 89 10.53 15.00 9.69
CA PRO A 89 11.81 14.40 10.04
C PRO A 89 11.88 12.93 9.63
N VAL A 90 13.00 12.52 9.02
CA VAL A 90 13.24 11.15 8.54
C VAL A 90 14.57 10.66 9.09
N PHE A 91 14.58 9.45 9.65
CA PHE A 91 15.78 8.82 10.20
C PHE A 91 16.01 7.47 9.54
N GLU A 92 17.28 7.13 9.30
CA GLU A 92 17.66 5.74 9.03
C GLU A 92 17.82 4.98 10.34
N ILE A 93 17.25 3.78 10.41
CA ILE A 93 17.43 2.87 11.54
C ILE A 93 17.72 1.45 11.05
N SER A 94 18.37 0.68 11.91
CA SER A 94 18.34 -0.78 11.83
C SER A 94 17.95 -1.32 13.19
N ALA A 95 16.70 -1.74 13.32
CA ALA A 95 16.19 -2.32 14.56
C ALA A 95 17.01 -3.56 14.98
N LEU A 96 17.40 -4.39 14.00
CA LEU A 96 18.22 -5.58 14.23
C LEU A 96 19.63 -5.25 14.75
N LYS A 97 20.21 -4.13 14.30
CA LYS A 97 21.55 -3.68 14.72
C LYS A 97 21.51 -2.68 15.88
N ASN A 98 20.32 -2.33 16.36
CA ASN A 98 20.10 -1.31 17.38
C ASN A 98 20.73 0.06 17.01
N GLU A 99 20.65 0.42 15.72
CA GLU A 99 21.22 1.66 15.14
C GLU A 99 20.12 2.69 14.91
N GLY A 100 20.35 3.95 15.31
CA GLY A 100 19.44 5.09 15.07
C GLY A 100 18.18 5.15 15.94
N ILE A 101 17.95 4.14 16.79
CA ILE A 101 16.72 4.03 17.61
C ILE A 101 16.62 5.16 18.64
N LYS A 102 17.72 5.52 19.31
CA LYS A 102 17.68 6.54 20.38
C LYS A 102 17.39 7.91 19.81
N GLU A 103 17.99 8.21 18.67
CA GLU A 103 17.88 9.48 17.95
C GLU A 103 16.46 9.69 17.45
N VAL A 104 15.88 8.67 16.80
CA VAL A 104 14.50 8.78 16.27
C VAL A 104 13.47 8.92 17.39
N VAL A 105 13.60 8.15 18.48
CA VAL A 105 12.70 8.24 19.64
C VAL A 105 12.82 9.60 20.31
N ALA A 106 14.04 10.11 20.49
CA ALA A 106 14.25 11.45 21.06
C ALA A 106 13.60 12.52 20.20
N LYS A 107 13.72 12.42 18.86
CA LYS A 107 13.08 13.37 17.95
C LYS A 107 11.56 13.26 17.98
N THR A 108 10.98 12.07 18.06
CA THR A 108 9.52 11.90 18.20
C THR A 108 9.00 12.59 19.47
N VAL A 109 9.70 12.44 20.60
CA VAL A 109 9.33 13.10 21.86
C VAL A 109 9.45 14.63 21.76
N GLU A 110 10.47 15.14 21.09
CA GLU A 110 10.63 16.56 20.81
C GLU A 110 9.48 17.09 19.94
N THR A 111 9.17 16.40 18.85
CA THR A 111 8.08 16.73 17.92
C THR A 111 6.74 16.77 18.64
N ALA A 112 6.43 15.75 19.45
CA ALA A 112 5.21 15.68 20.27
C ALA A 112 5.08 16.90 21.21
N ARG A 113 6.17 17.32 21.85
CA ARG A 113 6.17 18.48 22.74
C ARG A 113 6.08 19.82 22.04
N SER A 114 6.52 19.88 20.78
CA SER A 114 6.55 21.14 20.02
C SER A 114 5.16 21.66 19.67
N GLY A 115 4.15 20.78 19.62
CA GLY A 115 2.79 21.11 19.23
C GLY A 115 2.68 21.72 17.82
N LYS A 116 3.73 21.58 16.99
CA LYS A 116 3.75 22.15 15.64
C LYS A 116 2.82 21.34 14.75
N VAL A 117 1.79 22.00 14.25
CA VAL A 117 0.96 21.46 13.17
C VAL A 117 1.85 21.30 11.93
N ILE A 118 1.87 20.08 11.37
CA ILE A 118 2.54 19.82 10.11
C ILE A 118 1.51 20.07 9.00
N HIS A 119 1.90 20.88 8.01
CA HIS A 119 1.12 21.01 6.79
C HIS A 119 1.51 19.90 5.83
N ALA A 120 0.53 19.10 5.41
CA ALA A 120 0.76 18.10 4.39
C ALA A 120 1.26 18.78 3.10
N PRO A 121 2.24 18.18 2.40
CA PRO A 121 2.63 18.66 1.09
C PRO A 121 1.45 18.58 0.11
N ALA A 122 1.52 19.36 -0.97
CA ALA A 122 0.62 19.18 -2.10
C ALA A 122 0.98 17.85 -2.78
N THR A 123 0.11 16.86 -2.58
CA THR A 123 0.32 15.47 -3.01
C THR A 123 -0.28 15.25 -4.39
N PHE A 124 -1.34 15.99 -4.74
CA PHE A 124 -2.16 15.72 -5.92
C PHE A 124 -1.97 16.80 -6.99
N HIS A 125 -2.40 16.50 -8.22
CA HIS A 125 -2.49 17.45 -9.31
C HIS A 125 -3.33 18.68 -8.92
N GLU A 126 -3.06 19.82 -9.55
CA GLU A 126 -3.65 21.11 -9.17
C GLU A 126 -5.19 21.10 -9.19
N SER A 127 -5.81 20.38 -10.14
CA SER A 127 -7.28 20.25 -10.18
C SER A 127 -7.83 19.45 -9.01
N VAL A 128 -7.17 18.36 -8.61
CA VAL A 128 -7.54 17.55 -7.44
C VAL A 128 -7.32 18.32 -6.14
N GLU A 129 -6.19 19.04 -5.99
CA GLU A 129 -5.96 19.90 -4.83
C GLU A 129 -7.00 21.02 -4.70
N LYS A 130 -7.44 21.61 -5.82
CA LYS A 130 -8.55 22.59 -5.82
C LYS A 130 -9.87 21.95 -5.38
N ALA A 131 -10.15 20.73 -5.84
CA ALA A 131 -11.35 20.00 -5.44
C ALA A 131 -11.33 19.67 -3.94
N ILE A 132 -10.23 19.13 -3.42
CA ILE A 132 -10.04 18.87 -1.99
C ILE A 132 -10.22 20.15 -1.19
N GLY A 133 -9.58 21.26 -1.58
CA GLY A 133 -9.73 22.54 -0.89
C GLY A 133 -11.13 23.15 -0.97
N ALA A 134 -11.92 22.83 -2.01
CA ALA A 134 -13.33 23.21 -2.09
C ALA A 134 -14.18 22.35 -1.14
N ILE A 135 -13.93 21.05 -1.07
CA ILE A 135 -14.59 20.14 -0.13
C ILE A 135 -14.26 20.52 1.32
N GLU A 136 -13.01 20.86 1.64
CA GLU A 136 -12.62 21.37 2.96
C GLU A 136 -13.47 22.58 3.40
N LYS A 137 -13.77 23.50 2.47
CA LYS A 137 -14.62 24.67 2.74
C LYS A 137 -16.08 24.29 2.97
N GLU A 138 -16.60 23.34 2.20
CA GLU A 138 -17.96 22.82 2.38
C GLU A 138 -18.11 22.08 3.72
N LEU A 139 -17.08 21.33 4.13
CA LEU A 139 -17.03 20.67 5.44
C LEU A 139 -16.99 21.68 6.58
N GLY A 140 -16.20 22.75 6.44
CA GLY A 140 -16.16 23.87 7.39
C GLY A 140 -15.96 23.41 8.83
N SER A 141 -16.89 23.80 9.73
CA SER A 141 -16.83 23.46 11.16
C SER A 141 -17.44 22.09 11.52
N LEU A 142 -17.85 21.28 10.54
CA LEU A 142 -18.37 19.93 10.79
C LEU A 142 -17.27 18.95 11.22
N VAL A 143 -16.02 19.26 10.91
CA VAL A 143 -14.85 18.44 11.19
C VAL A 143 -13.82 19.24 11.97
N ASP A 144 -12.94 18.54 12.68
CA ASP A 144 -11.80 19.19 13.33
C ASP A 144 -10.90 19.82 12.26
N THR A 145 -10.52 21.08 12.46
CA THR A 145 -9.63 21.81 11.56
C THR A 145 -8.30 21.08 11.34
N GLY A 146 -7.78 20.35 12.33
CA GLY A 146 -6.57 19.55 12.20
C GLY A 146 -6.71 18.35 11.26
N LEU A 147 -7.93 17.85 11.06
CA LEU A 147 -8.25 16.69 10.21
C LEU A 147 -8.99 17.07 8.93
N ALA A 148 -9.24 18.35 8.69
CA ALA A 148 -10.09 18.83 7.60
C ALA A 148 -9.65 18.28 6.24
N ARG A 149 -8.34 18.28 5.96
CA ARG A 149 -7.77 17.72 4.74
C ARG A 149 -8.05 16.22 4.58
N TRP A 150 -7.78 15.46 5.64
CA TRP A 150 -8.04 14.01 5.63
C TRP A 150 -9.53 13.70 5.39
N TYR A 151 -10.43 14.43 6.06
CA TYR A 151 -11.87 14.29 5.82
C TYR A 151 -12.25 14.68 4.39
N ALA A 152 -11.70 15.75 3.84
CA ALA A 152 -12.00 16.18 2.48
C ALA A 152 -11.55 15.16 1.43
N ILE A 153 -10.36 14.56 1.61
CA ILE A 153 -9.87 13.46 0.76
C ILE A 153 -10.80 12.26 0.87
N LYS A 154 -11.19 11.84 2.09
CA LYS A 154 -12.07 10.69 2.28
C LYS A 154 -13.49 10.91 1.74
N VAL A 155 -13.98 12.15 1.81
CA VAL A 155 -15.25 12.54 1.20
C VAL A 155 -15.14 12.56 -0.32
N PHE A 156 -14.02 13.03 -0.87
CA PHE A 156 -13.74 12.93 -2.30
C PHE A 156 -13.75 11.48 -2.78
N GLU A 157 -13.11 10.57 -2.04
CA GLU A 157 -13.12 9.12 -2.29
C GLU A 157 -14.48 8.45 -2.05
N ARG A 158 -15.49 9.19 -1.57
CA ARG A 158 -16.81 8.67 -1.15
C ARG A 158 -16.72 7.55 -0.09
N ASP A 159 -15.80 7.64 0.87
CA ASP A 159 -15.69 6.69 2.00
C ASP A 159 -16.98 6.69 2.83
N GLU A 160 -17.72 5.57 2.79
CA GLU A 160 -19.04 5.42 3.41
C GLU A 160 -19.00 5.72 4.92
N LYS A 161 -17.98 5.23 5.65
CA LYS A 161 -17.88 5.42 7.10
C LYS A 161 -17.64 6.89 7.46
N VAL A 162 -16.88 7.60 6.62
CA VAL A 162 -16.67 9.03 6.79
C VAL A 162 -17.94 9.81 6.47
N LEU A 163 -18.63 9.49 5.37
CA LEU A 163 -19.89 10.13 5.00
C LEU A 163 -21.01 9.91 6.04
N GLU A 164 -21.04 8.75 6.71
CA GLU A 164 -21.94 8.49 7.84
C GLU A 164 -21.62 9.35 9.07
N THR A 165 -20.34 9.66 9.28
CA THR A 165 -19.88 10.44 10.44
C THR A 165 -20.07 11.94 10.21
N VAL A 166 -19.90 12.42 8.98
CA VAL A 166 -20.06 13.83 8.63
C VAL A 166 -21.53 14.12 8.32
N SER A 167 -22.20 14.84 9.21
CA SER A 167 -23.62 15.22 9.05
C SER A 167 -23.82 16.35 8.00
N LEU A 168 -23.64 16.02 6.72
CA LEU A 168 -23.83 16.94 5.60
C LEU A 168 -25.31 17.25 5.35
N ASN A 169 -25.65 18.51 5.12
CA ASN A 169 -26.96 18.90 4.61
C ASN A 169 -27.07 18.66 3.10
N GLU A 170 -28.30 18.66 2.55
CA GLU A 170 -28.53 18.36 1.13
C GLU A 170 -27.84 19.34 0.16
N SER A 171 -27.67 20.60 0.56
CA SER A 171 -26.93 21.58 -0.24
C SER A 171 -25.44 21.24 -0.31
N GLN A 172 -24.83 20.88 0.82
CA GLN A 172 -23.42 20.47 0.88
C GLN A 172 -23.19 19.18 0.09
N LYS A 173 -24.06 18.18 0.25
CA LYS A 173 -23.98 16.94 -0.54
C LYS A 173 -24.01 17.22 -2.04
N THR A 174 -24.93 18.06 -2.49
CA THR A 174 -25.05 18.44 -3.91
C THR A 174 -23.81 19.18 -4.42
N ALA A 175 -23.26 20.10 -3.61
CA ALA A 175 -22.06 20.84 -3.97
C ALA A 175 -20.82 19.93 -4.06
N ILE A 176 -20.62 19.06 -3.06
CA ILE A 176 -19.53 18.09 -3.01
C ILE A 176 -19.61 17.10 -4.17
N GLU A 177 -20.78 16.53 -4.44
CA GLU A 177 -20.95 15.58 -5.54
C GLU A 177 -20.66 16.22 -6.90
N LYS A 178 -21.04 17.50 -7.09
CA LYS A 178 -20.67 18.24 -8.29
C LYS A 178 -19.15 18.42 -8.42
N ILE A 179 -18.46 18.74 -7.33
CA ILE A 179 -17.00 18.88 -7.31
C ILE A 179 -16.34 17.56 -7.72
N ILE A 180 -16.76 16.45 -7.12
CA ILE A 180 -16.21 15.11 -7.41
C ILE A 180 -16.48 14.73 -8.87
N SER A 181 -17.74 14.85 -9.33
CA SER A 181 -18.12 14.50 -10.71
C SER A 181 -17.42 15.35 -11.77
N ASP A 182 -17.10 16.61 -11.47
CA ASP A 182 -16.33 17.46 -12.39
C ASP A 182 -14.88 16.97 -12.51
N CYS A 183 -14.25 16.52 -11.41
CA CYS A 183 -12.93 15.86 -11.45
C CYS A 183 -12.98 14.51 -12.16
N GLU A 184 -13.96 13.65 -11.88
CA GLU A 184 -14.09 12.34 -12.55
C GLU A 184 -14.18 12.48 -14.08
N LYS A 185 -14.87 13.52 -14.57
CA LYS A 185 -14.93 13.81 -16.02
C LYS A 185 -13.62 14.34 -16.59
N GLU A 186 -12.84 15.09 -15.81
CA GLU A 186 -11.54 15.62 -16.25
C GLU A 186 -10.51 14.49 -16.41
N PHE A 187 -10.51 13.54 -15.47
CA PHE A 187 -9.54 12.43 -15.43
C PHE A 187 -10.02 11.16 -16.14
N ASP A 188 -11.31 11.07 -16.51
CA ASP A 188 -11.95 9.88 -17.09
C ASP A 188 -11.76 8.63 -16.21
N ASP A 189 -11.88 8.81 -14.90
CA ASP A 189 -11.65 7.78 -13.89
C ASP A 189 -12.52 8.04 -12.65
N ASP A 190 -12.69 7.04 -11.80
CA ASP A 190 -13.47 7.18 -10.57
C ASP A 190 -12.68 7.89 -9.45
N SER A 191 -13.39 8.50 -8.51
CA SER A 191 -12.78 9.30 -7.44
C SER A 191 -11.74 8.57 -6.57
N GLU A 192 -11.94 7.27 -6.32
CA GLU A 192 -11.01 6.47 -5.51
C GLU A 192 -9.73 6.15 -6.31
N SER A 193 -9.90 5.81 -7.59
CA SER A 193 -8.81 5.56 -8.53
C SER A 193 -7.97 6.82 -8.77
N ILE A 194 -8.60 8.00 -8.92
CA ILE A 194 -7.90 9.29 -9.05
C ILE A 194 -6.97 9.53 -7.86
N ILE A 195 -7.48 9.45 -6.62
CA ILE A 195 -6.66 9.69 -5.42
C ILE A 195 -5.53 8.66 -5.31
N THR A 196 -5.81 7.40 -5.65
CA THR A 196 -4.82 6.33 -5.61
C THR A 196 -3.70 6.56 -6.63
N ASN A 197 -4.05 6.85 -7.88
CA ASN A 197 -3.10 7.07 -8.98
C ASN A 197 -2.21 8.28 -8.69
N GLU A 198 -2.82 9.42 -8.37
CA GLU A 198 -2.10 10.66 -8.05
C GLU A 198 -1.12 10.47 -6.88
N ARG A 199 -1.54 9.72 -5.84
CA ARG A 199 -0.66 9.41 -4.71
C ARG A 199 0.52 8.55 -5.13
N TYR A 200 0.32 7.56 -5.99
CA TYR A 200 1.42 6.74 -6.53
C TYR A 200 2.33 7.54 -7.45
N GLU A 201 1.81 8.50 -8.23
CA GLU A 201 2.63 9.41 -9.04
C GLU A 201 3.52 10.29 -8.16
N TYR A 202 2.95 10.88 -7.10
CA TYR A 202 3.70 11.66 -6.11
C TYR A 202 4.81 10.82 -5.44
N ILE A 203 4.46 9.62 -4.97
CA ILE A 203 5.42 8.70 -4.37
C ILE A 203 6.52 8.32 -5.38
N SER A 204 6.16 8.03 -6.62
CA SER A 204 7.13 7.72 -7.69
C SER A 204 8.11 8.87 -7.92
N GLY A 205 7.63 10.11 -7.83
CA GLY A 205 8.46 11.32 -7.84
C GLY A 205 9.47 11.34 -6.68
N ILE A 206 9.01 11.11 -5.45
CA ILE A 206 9.86 11.03 -4.25
C ILE A 206 10.92 9.95 -4.43
N ILE A 207 10.52 8.75 -4.85
CA ILE A 207 11.41 7.59 -5.02
C ILE A 207 12.46 7.90 -6.07
N SER A 208 12.07 8.47 -7.21
CA SER A 208 12.99 8.86 -8.29
C SER A 208 14.00 9.92 -7.82
N ALA A 209 13.61 10.82 -6.91
CA ALA A 209 14.50 11.81 -6.32
C ALA A 209 15.43 11.23 -5.26
N ALA A 210 14.91 10.38 -4.36
CA ALA A 210 15.55 9.99 -3.11
C ALA A 210 16.21 8.61 -3.12
N VAL A 211 15.77 7.69 -3.98
CA VAL A 211 16.27 6.32 -4.00
C VAL A 211 17.14 6.09 -5.23
N ARG A 212 18.28 5.41 -5.03
CA ARG A 212 19.14 4.91 -6.09
C ARG A 212 19.32 3.42 -5.87
N LYS A 213 18.70 2.63 -6.72
CA LYS A 213 18.90 1.17 -6.70
C LYS A 213 20.33 0.87 -7.14
N ALA A 214 20.93 -0.17 -6.56
CA ALA A 214 22.23 -0.65 -7.01
C ALA A 214 22.20 -0.92 -8.52
N VAL A 215 23.21 -0.45 -9.26
CA VAL A 215 23.38 -0.81 -10.66
C VAL A 215 23.80 -2.27 -10.69
N SER A 216 22.84 -3.14 -10.94
CA SER A 216 23.07 -4.54 -11.28
C SER A 216 23.39 -4.62 -12.77
N GLU A 217 24.63 -4.95 -13.12
CA GLU A 217 25.02 -5.21 -14.52
C GLU A 217 24.31 -6.45 -15.13
N ASP A 218 23.55 -7.22 -14.34
CA ASP A 218 22.81 -8.40 -14.83
C ASP A 218 21.57 -8.72 -13.97
N ASN A 219 20.57 -7.83 -13.91
CA ASN A 219 19.30 -8.09 -13.22
C ASN A 219 18.28 -8.78 -14.14
N MET A 220 18.56 -10.03 -14.47
CA MET A 220 17.48 -10.97 -14.71
C MET A 220 17.37 -11.84 -13.45
N THR A 221 16.27 -11.70 -12.71
CA THR A 221 15.94 -12.68 -11.66
C THR A 221 15.81 -14.07 -12.28
N MET A 222 15.93 -15.13 -11.49
CA MET A 222 15.70 -16.49 -12.02
C MET A 222 14.32 -16.61 -12.67
N SER A 223 13.32 -15.87 -12.16
CA SER A 223 12.00 -15.73 -12.79
C SER A 223 12.09 -15.07 -14.16
N ASP A 224 12.77 -13.92 -14.28
CA ASP A 224 12.91 -13.22 -15.57
C ASP A 224 13.63 -14.08 -16.62
N ARG A 225 14.61 -14.89 -16.20
CA ARG A 225 15.31 -15.83 -17.09
C ARG A 225 14.38 -16.92 -17.59
N ILE A 226 13.55 -17.47 -16.70
CA ILE A 226 12.54 -18.48 -17.06
C ILE A 226 11.49 -17.85 -17.97
N ASP A 227 10.96 -16.69 -17.63
CA ASP A 227 9.96 -15.99 -18.43
C ASP A 227 10.48 -15.69 -19.83
N LYS A 228 11.73 -15.25 -19.98
CA LYS A 228 12.31 -15.02 -21.31
C LYS A 228 12.39 -16.29 -22.18
N ILE A 229 12.55 -17.46 -21.55
CA ILE A 229 12.59 -18.76 -22.25
C ILE A 229 11.16 -19.23 -22.55
N VAL A 230 10.27 -19.18 -21.55
CA VAL A 230 8.88 -19.65 -21.64
C VAL A 230 8.04 -18.76 -22.56
N THR A 231 8.26 -17.45 -22.54
CA THR A 231 7.54 -16.47 -23.38
C THR A 231 8.21 -16.21 -24.74
N ASN A 232 9.30 -16.92 -25.04
CA ASN A 232 9.96 -16.80 -26.33
C ASN A 232 9.00 -17.22 -27.46
N ARG A 233 8.88 -16.39 -28.51
CA ARG A 233 7.97 -16.63 -29.64
C ARG A 233 8.15 -18.00 -30.32
N ILE A 234 9.36 -18.56 -30.29
CA ILE A 234 9.70 -19.85 -30.92
C ILE A 234 9.71 -20.99 -29.89
N LEU A 235 10.29 -20.79 -28.70
CA LEU A 235 10.39 -21.85 -27.68
C LEU A 235 9.11 -22.02 -26.84
N GLY A 236 8.26 -21.00 -26.75
CA GLY A 236 7.04 -21.03 -25.96
C GLY A 236 6.04 -22.06 -26.46
N LEU A 237 5.90 -22.24 -27.79
CA LEU A 237 5.02 -23.26 -28.38
C LEU A 237 5.48 -24.70 -28.04
N PRO A 238 6.75 -25.10 -28.27
CA PRO A 238 7.28 -26.39 -27.82
C PRO A 238 7.16 -26.63 -26.31
N ILE A 239 7.50 -25.63 -25.49
CA ILE A 239 7.41 -25.74 -24.02
C ILE A 239 5.96 -25.96 -23.61
N PHE A 240 5.02 -25.21 -24.20
CA PHE A 240 3.59 -25.38 -23.96
C PHE A 240 3.12 -26.80 -24.28
N PHE A 241 3.48 -27.34 -25.45
CA PHE A 241 3.13 -28.72 -25.81
C PHE A 241 3.75 -29.76 -24.87
N CYS A 242 5.01 -29.56 -24.44
CA CYS A 242 5.65 -30.45 -23.47
C CYS A 242 4.93 -30.43 -22.12
N VAL A 243 4.58 -29.25 -21.61
CA VAL A 243 3.85 -29.11 -20.33
C VAL A 243 2.46 -29.72 -20.45
N MET A 244 1.74 -29.44 -21.53
CA MET A 244 0.40 -29.99 -21.75
C MET A 244 0.43 -31.52 -21.92
N PHE A 245 1.46 -32.05 -22.59
CA PHE A 245 1.70 -33.49 -22.68
C PHE A 245 2.04 -34.11 -21.32
N LEU A 246 2.87 -33.46 -20.51
CA LEU A 246 3.18 -33.91 -19.14
C LEU A 246 1.92 -33.96 -18.27
N ILE A 247 1.11 -32.89 -18.31
CA ILE A 247 -0.17 -32.85 -17.59
C ILE A 247 -1.08 -33.99 -18.06
N TYR A 248 -1.20 -34.20 -19.38
CA TYR A 248 -1.99 -35.29 -19.94
C TYR A 248 -1.44 -36.68 -19.52
N ALA A 249 -0.13 -36.87 -19.56
CA ALA A 249 0.52 -38.13 -19.18
C ALA A 249 0.38 -38.43 -17.68
N ILE A 250 0.34 -37.39 -16.82
CA ILE A 250 0.06 -37.54 -15.38
C ILE A 250 -1.44 -37.75 -15.13
N ALA A 251 -2.32 -37.13 -15.91
CA ALA A 251 -3.75 -37.27 -15.73
C ALA A 251 -4.28 -38.63 -16.24
N MET A 252 -3.82 -39.07 -17.41
CA MET A 252 -4.37 -40.22 -18.14
C MET A 252 -3.32 -41.21 -18.66
N GLY A 253 -2.01 -40.93 -18.49
CA GLY A 253 -0.95 -41.83 -18.95
C GLY A 253 -0.78 -43.04 -18.04
N GLY A 254 -0.22 -44.14 -18.56
CA GLY A 254 0.02 -45.38 -17.80
C GLY A 254 1.26 -45.35 -16.89
N TRP A 255 1.71 -44.18 -16.43
CA TRP A 255 2.88 -44.06 -15.55
C TRP A 255 2.48 -44.30 -14.09
N PRO A 256 3.40 -44.78 -13.22
CA PRO A 256 3.08 -45.06 -11.81
C PRO A 256 2.59 -43.86 -10.99
N ILE A 257 2.86 -42.64 -11.46
CA ILE A 257 2.46 -41.37 -10.83
C ILE A 257 1.07 -40.89 -11.32
N SER A 258 0.48 -41.60 -12.29
CA SER A 258 -0.78 -41.18 -12.91
C SER A 258 -1.98 -41.36 -11.98
N ILE A 259 -2.66 -40.25 -11.70
CA ILE A 259 -3.82 -40.23 -10.80
C ILE A 259 -5.00 -40.95 -11.46
N GLY A 260 -5.17 -40.83 -12.79
CA GLY A 260 -6.27 -41.48 -13.51
C GLY A 260 -6.14 -43.01 -13.52
N THR A 261 -4.93 -43.54 -13.70
CA THR A 261 -4.72 -45.01 -13.65
C THR A 261 -4.91 -45.56 -12.24
N ILE A 262 -4.47 -44.82 -11.21
CA ILE A 262 -4.71 -45.19 -9.80
C ILE A 262 -6.21 -45.16 -9.47
N ALA A 263 -6.92 -44.11 -9.88
CA ALA A 263 -8.35 -43.97 -9.65
C ALA A 263 -9.17 -45.03 -10.40
N THR A 264 -8.80 -45.34 -11.64
CA THR A 264 -9.46 -46.40 -12.44
C THR A 264 -9.20 -47.77 -11.85
N GLY A 265 -7.96 -48.04 -11.40
CA GLY A 265 -7.61 -49.28 -10.70
C GLY A 265 -8.41 -49.44 -9.41
N PHE A 266 -8.47 -48.40 -8.57
CA PHE A 266 -9.28 -48.42 -7.35
C PHE A 266 -10.78 -48.66 -7.63
N ALA A 267 -11.34 -47.99 -8.64
CA ALA A 267 -12.74 -48.20 -9.01
C ALA A 267 -13.00 -49.64 -9.46
N ASN A 268 -12.13 -50.20 -10.30
CA ASN A 268 -12.33 -51.53 -10.84
C ASN A 268 -12.11 -52.64 -9.80
N ASP A 269 -11.05 -52.53 -9.00
CA ASP A 269 -10.65 -53.59 -8.07
C ASP A 269 -11.44 -53.52 -6.76
N VAL A 270 -11.69 -52.32 -6.22
CA VAL A 270 -12.37 -52.16 -4.92
C VAL A 270 -13.87 -51.95 -5.09
N ILE A 271 -14.28 -50.98 -5.92
CA ILE A 271 -15.71 -50.64 -6.05
C ILE A 271 -16.47 -51.74 -6.80
N PHE A 272 -16.00 -52.13 -7.98
CA PHE A 272 -16.67 -53.14 -8.81
C PHE A 272 -16.23 -54.58 -8.47
N GLY A 273 -15.01 -54.77 -7.95
CA GLY A 273 -14.49 -56.09 -7.58
C GLY A 273 -14.96 -56.57 -6.20
N GLU A 274 -14.87 -55.72 -5.17
CA GLU A 274 -15.17 -56.13 -3.79
C GLU A 274 -16.55 -55.66 -3.31
N TRP A 275 -16.93 -54.42 -3.59
CA TRP A 275 -18.14 -53.82 -3.00
C TRP A 275 -19.42 -54.13 -3.77
N VAL A 276 -19.35 -54.26 -5.09
CA VAL A 276 -20.50 -54.58 -5.95
C VAL A 276 -20.13 -55.62 -7.02
N PRO A 277 -19.73 -56.85 -6.64
CA PRO A 277 -19.34 -57.87 -7.61
C PRO A 277 -20.55 -58.32 -8.44
N GLY A 278 -20.48 -58.15 -9.77
CA GLY A 278 -21.42 -58.77 -10.72
C GLY A 278 -22.51 -57.87 -11.33
N LEU A 279 -22.30 -56.55 -11.40
CA LEU A 279 -22.97 -55.68 -12.38
C LEU A 279 -22.16 -55.56 -13.67
#